data_AF-A0A8T7CL65-F1
#
_entry.id   AF-A0A8T7CL65-F1
#
_cell.length_a   1.000
_cell.length_b   1.000
_cell.length_c   1.000
_cell.angle_alpha   90.00
_cell.angle_beta   90.00
_cell.angle_gamma   90.00
#
_symmetry.space_group_name_H-M   'P 1'
#
loop_
_entity.id
_entity.type
_entity.pdbx_description
1 polymer ?
#
loop_
_entity_poly.entity_id
_entity_poly.type
_entity_poly.pdbx_seq_one_letter_code
_entity_poly.pdbx_strand_id
1 'polypeptide(L)'
;MTIRSDRWIERMAREHGLIEPFEANQVRQTSAGKAISYGVSSFGYDVRCAPDFKVFTNIHTAVVDPKAFDEKSFVDMSGDTCIIPP
;
A
#
# COMPACT_ATOMS: atom_id res chain seq x y z
N MET A 1 -12.90 -10.35 18.40
CA MET A 1 -12.93 -9.23 17.43
C MET A 1 -13.76 -9.65 16.23
N THR A 2 -14.54 -8.75 15.65
CA THR A 2 -15.36 -9.01 14.46
C THR A 2 -14.91 -8.12 13.31
N ILE A 3 -15.13 -8.57 12.07
CA ILE A 3 -14.92 -7.75 10.87
C ILE A 3 -15.92 -6.59 10.89
N ARG A 4 -15.45 -5.40 10.52
CA ARG A 4 -16.25 -4.17 10.52
C ARG A 4 -16.73 -3.86 9.10
N SER A 5 -17.94 -3.33 8.99
CA SER A 5 -18.52 -2.95 7.70
C SER A 5 -18.00 -1.60 7.21
N ASP A 6 -18.19 -1.34 5.92
CA ASP A 6 -18.04 -0.05 5.24
C ASP A 6 -18.49 1.17 6.08
N ARG A 7 -19.71 1.17 6.61
CA ARG A 7 -20.28 2.27 7.42
C ARG A 7 -19.47 2.56 8.67
N TRP A 8 -18.93 1.52 9.30
CA TRP A 8 -18.08 1.68 10.48
C TRP A 8 -16.72 2.26 10.05
N ILE A 9 -16.14 1.75 8.96
CA ILE A 9 -14.86 2.22 8.43
C ILE A 9 -14.95 3.71 8.06
N GLU A 10 -16.00 4.11 7.34
CA GLU A 10 -16.22 5.49 6.94
C GLU A 10 -16.38 6.42 8.14
N ARG A 11 -17.19 6.03 9.14
CA ARG A 11 -17.36 6.83 10.36
C ARG A 11 -16.02 7.03 11.07
N MET A 12 -15.25 5.96 11.24
CA MET A 12 -13.95 6.03 11.92
C MET A 12 -12.93 6.85 11.14
N ALA A 13 -12.93 6.78 9.81
CA ALA A 13 -12.06 7.61 8.99
C ALA A 13 -12.41 9.10 9.13
N ARG A 14 -13.70 9.46 9.07
CA ARG A 14 -14.16 10.86 9.12
C ARG A 14 -14.08 11.50 10.50
N GLU A 15 -14.46 10.77 11.55
CA GLU A 15 -14.60 11.31 12.91
C GLU A 15 -13.32 11.15 13.74
N HIS A 16 -12.48 10.16 13.40
CA HIS A 16 -11.32 9.80 14.21
C HIS A 16 -9.99 9.74 13.44
N GLY A 17 -9.98 10.08 12.14
CA GLY A 17 -8.75 10.07 11.34
C GLY A 17 -8.14 8.67 11.18
N LEU A 18 -8.96 7.61 11.17
CA LEU A 18 -8.46 6.23 11.09
C LEU A 18 -7.65 5.98 9.80
N ILE A 19 -8.01 6.62 8.69
CA ILE A 19 -7.38 6.48 7.37
C ILE A 19 -7.27 7.87 6.75
N GLU A 20 -6.06 8.28 6.35
CA GLU A 20 -5.83 9.56 5.69
C GLU A 20 -4.75 9.44 4.60
N PRO A 21 -5.01 9.91 3.36
CA PRO A 21 -6.30 10.37 2.83
C PRO A 21 -7.34 9.23 2.66
N PHE A 22 -8.62 9.54 2.85
CA PHE A 22 -9.73 8.58 2.81
C PHE A 22 -10.62 8.71 1.57
N GLU A 23 -11.00 7.58 0.98
CA GLU A 23 -11.88 7.47 -0.18
C GLU A 23 -13.12 6.66 0.16
N ALA A 24 -14.27 7.34 0.27
CA ALA A 24 -15.54 6.74 0.72
C ALA A 24 -16.16 5.77 -0.31
N ASN A 25 -15.68 5.78 -1.56
CA ASN A 25 -16.21 4.98 -2.64
C ASN A 25 -15.10 4.16 -3.29
N GLN A 26 -15.48 3.07 -3.95
CA GLN A 26 -14.55 2.28 -4.74
C GLN A 26 -14.19 3.03 -6.04
N VAL A 27 -12.99 3.58 -6.11
CA VAL A 27 -12.47 4.26 -7.30
C VAL A 27 -11.94 3.24 -8.30
N ARG A 28 -12.42 3.27 -9.54
CA ARG A 28 -11.99 2.35 -10.63
C ARG A 28 -11.46 3.06 -11.88
N GLN A 29 -11.66 4.36 -11.94
CA GLN A 29 -11.24 5.23 -13.03
C GLN A 29 -10.54 6.45 -12.43
N THR A 30 -9.40 6.82 -13.00
CA THR A 30 -8.60 7.99 -12.64
C THR A 30 -8.41 8.86 -13.88
N SER A 31 -7.74 10.01 -13.73
CA SER A 31 -7.36 10.87 -14.86
C SER A 31 -6.49 10.14 -15.90
N ALA A 32 -5.76 9.09 -15.50
CA ALA A 32 -4.94 8.26 -16.37
C ALA A 32 -5.72 7.11 -17.05
N GLY A 33 -7.03 6.98 -16.77
CA GLY A 33 -7.89 5.93 -17.32
C GLY A 33 -8.30 4.88 -16.30
N LYS A 34 -8.44 3.62 -16.74
CA LYS A 34 -8.86 2.52 -15.87
C LYS A 34 -7.74 2.16 -14.90
N ALA A 35 -8.05 2.05 -13.60
CA ALA A 35 -7.09 1.74 -12.54
C ALA A 35 -7.44 0.43 -11.82
N ILE A 36 -6.44 -0.16 -11.14
CA ILE A 36 -6.70 -1.14 -10.08
C ILE A 36 -7.46 -0.41 -8.97
N SER A 37 -8.59 -0.96 -8.55
CA SER A 37 -9.51 -0.23 -7.69
C SER A 37 -9.01 -0.04 -6.27
N TYR A 38 -9.41 1.05 -5.63
CA TYR A 38 -9.07 1.37 -4.24
C TYR A 38 -10.25 2.07 -3.52
N GLY A 39 -10.16 2.23 -2.20
CA GLY A 39 -11.19 2.87 -1.36
C GLY A 39 -12.00 1.88 -0.52
N VAL A 40 -13.12 2.35 0.05
CA VAL A 40 -13.99 1.49 0.89
C VAL A 40 -14.60 0.35 0.07
N SER A 41 -14.59 -0.84 0.67
CA SER A 41 -15.31 -2.04 0.26
C SER A 41 -16.28 -2.48 1.38
N SER A 42 -17.22 -3.39 1.09
CA SER A 42 -18.33 -3.73 2.01
C SER A 42 -17.89 -4.07 3.44
N PHE A 43 -16.73 -4.72 3.58
CA PHE A 43 -16.17 -5.14 4.88
C PHE A 43 -14.64 -4.92 4.93
N GLY A 44 -14.15 -3.89 4.24
CA GLY A 44 -12.71 -3.62 4.15
C GLY A 44 -12.39 -2.29 3.49
N TYR A 45 -11.10 -2.03 3.32
CA TYR A 45 -10.61 -0.84 2.64
C TYR A 45 -9.41 -1.21 1.77
N ASP A 46 -9.52 -0.95 0.48
CA ASP A 46 -8.49 -1.22 -0.51
C ASP A 46 -7.49 -0.04 -0.50
N VAL A 47 -6.27 -0.28 -0.03
CA VAL A 47 -5.20 0.73 0.06
C VAL A 47 -4.47 0.90 -1.27
N ARG A 48 -3.80 2.05 -1.43
CA ARG A 48 -2.97 2.36 -2.60
C ARG A 48 -1.50 2.15 -2.31
N CYS A 49 -0.74 1.81 -3.35
CA CYS A 49 0.71 1.77 -3.30
C CYS A 49 1.29 3.16 -3.58
N ALA A 50 2.24 3.60 -2.75
CA ALA A 50 3.02 4.80 -2.99
C ALA A 50 4.08 4.54 -4.09
N PRO A 51 4.62 5.58 -4.74
CA PRO A 51 5.61 5.39 -5.81
C PRO A 51 7.01 5.02 -5.30
N ASP A 52 7.22 4.90 -3.99
CA ASP A 52 8.52 4.60 -3.38
C ASP A 52 8.63 3.12 -3.01
N PHE A 53 9.63 2.46 -3.57
CA PHE A 53 9.85 1.02 -3.46
C PHE A 53 11.27 0.71 -2.95
N LYS A 54 11.39 -0.36 -2.18
CA LYS A 54 12.68 -0.98 -1.81
C LYS A 54 12.75 -2.37 -2.43
N VAL A 55 13.58 -2.55 -3.44
CA VAL A 55 13.73 -3.82 -4.16
C VAL A 55 14.93 -4.58 -3.63
N PHE A 56 14.75 -5.86 -3.29
CA PHE A 56 15.83 -6.66 -2.72
C PHE A 56 16.95 -6.93 -3.74
N THR A 57 18.21 -6.89 -3.28
CA THR A 57 19.39 -7.21 -4.09
C THR A 57 20.35 -8.12 -3.35
N ASN A 58 20.87 -9.14 -4.03
CA ASN A 58 21.84 -10.08 -3.48
C ASN A 58 23.30 -9.71 -3.79
N ILE A 59 23.56 -8.56 -4.43
CA ILE A 59 24.90 -8.12 -4.87
C ILE A 59 25.92 -8.15 -3.73
N HIS A 60 25.50 -7.88 -2.49
CA HIS A 60 26.39 -7.81 -1.34
C HIS A 60 26.57 -9.14 -0.58
N THR A 61 25.98 -10.25 -1.05
CA THR A 61 26.08 -11.59 -0.43
C THR A 61 25.78 -11.57 1.08
N ALA A 62 24.92 -10.64 1.51
CA ALA A 62 24.53 -10.49 2.90
C ALA A 62 23.53 -11.60 3.28
N VAL A 63 23.73 -12.22 4.44
CA VAL A 63 22.70 -13.06 5.07
C VAL A 63 21.58 -12.14 5.51
N VAL A 64 20.34 -12.43 5.12
CA VAL A 64 19.17 -11.66 5.55
C VAL A 64 18.87 -11.99 7.00
N ASP A 65 19.16 -11.06 7.91
CA ASP A 65 18.78 -11.16 9.32
C ASP A 65 17.55 -10.27 9.60
N PRO A 66 16.36 -10.84 9.85
CA PRO A 66 15.16 -10.07 10.20
C PRO A 66 15.30 -9.25 11.49
N LYS A 67 16.26 -9.58 12.37
CA LYS A 67 16.54 -8.84 13.61
C LYS A 67 17.55 -7.70 13.39
N ALA A 68 18.31 -7.73 12.29
CA ALA A 68 19.33 -6.76 11.94
C ALA A 68 19.22 -6.43 10.44
N PHE A 69 18.18 -5.66 10.10
CA PHE A 69 17.89 -5.27 8.72
C PHE A 69 19.02 -4.39 8.16
N ASP A 70 19.64 -4.81 7.05
CA ASP A 70 20.70 -4.05 6.36
C ASP A 70 20.13 -3.32 5.14
N GLU A 71 20.19 -2.00 5.16
CA GLU A 71 19.75 -1.14 4.04
C GLU A 71 20.47 -1.46 2.73
N LYS A 72 21.71 -1.99 2.78
CA LYS A 72 22.46 -2.40 1.59
C LYS A 72 21.83 -3.60 0.88
N SER A 73 20.93 -4.32 1.53
CA SER A 73 20.19 -5.42 0.90
C SER A 73 19.08 -4.93 -0.03
N PHE A 74 18.89 -3.61 -0.15
CA PHE A 74 17.84 -3.00 -0.97
C PHE A 74 18.40 -1.97 -1.94
N VAL A 75 17.71 -1.83 -3.06
CA VAL A 75 17.83 -0.72 -3.98
C VAL A 75 16.55 0.11 -3.85
N ASP A 76 16.73 1.40 -3.56
CA ASP A 76 15.63 2.35 -3.52
C ASP A 76 15.24 2.76 -4.95
N MET A 77 13.96 2.67 -5.25
CA MET A 77 13.39 3.02 -6.54
C MET A 77 12.13 3.85 -6.34
N SER A 78 12.04 4.99 -7.04
CA SER A 78 10.83 5.81 -7.07
C SER A 78 10.29 5.91 -8.50
N GLY A 79 8.99 5.68 -8.69
CA GLY A 79 8.33 5.83 -9.99
C GLY A 79 6.92 5.27 -10.05
N ASP A 80 6.25 5.48 -11.18
CA ASP A 80 4.87 5.02 -11.39
C ASP A 80 4.74 3.49 -11.56
N THR A 81 5.87 2.80 -11.73
CA THR A 81 5.92 1.34 -11.91
C THR A 81 7.19 0.80 -11.29
N CYS A 82 7.07 -0.29 -10.53
CA CYS A 82 8.18 -1.05 -9.98
C CYS A 82 8.22 -2.45 -10.61
N ILE A 83 9.39 -2.85 -11.12
CA ILE A 83 9.63 -4.19 -11.67
C ILE A 83 10.37 -5.00 -10.60
N ILE A 84 9.71 -6.04 -10.10
CA ILE A 84 10.32 -6.98 -9.16
C ILE A 84 11.11 -8.01 -9.97
N PRO A 85 12.43 -8.15 -9.77
CA PRO A 85 13.24 -9.18 -10.41
C PRO A 85 12.69 -10.59 -10.13
N PRO A 86 12.93 -11.56 -11.04
CA PRO A 86 12.46 -12.94 -10.89
C PRO A 86 13.07 -13.67 -9.68
#